data_AF-A0A4V1S1A8-F1
#
_entry.id   AF-A0A4V1S1A8-F1
#
_cell.length_a   1.000
_cell.length_b   1.000
_cell.length_c   1.000
_cell.angle_alpha   90.00
_cell.angle_beta   90.00
_cell.angle_gamma   90.00
#
_symmetry.space_group_name_H-M   'P 1'
#
loop_
_entity.id
_entity.type
_entity.pdbx_description
1 polymer ?
#
loop_
_entity_poly.entity_id
_entity_poly.type
_entity_poly.pdbx_seq_one_letter_code
_entity_poly.pdbx_strand_id
1 'polypeptide(L)'
;MMTDSVIANLPPDGLRVIIRSLLASHPEITTSFEDATRLYLAQTQTKSSKSQFTTLDIDGLEKSQKIARCMLGSGQAFDGVSILDKLVVRGIQIALDSPETEKQRVDSLLASMDGDLVQAMTAVTKRLAVSSGARVFSSIEQNIVQRLLESLAQCQEMLKGTGIAFPYGRGMLTTANILGVALPDSPETRLSKVPSDIARPPPAKETFQLDDRTLPRIFSGLWQMSSPAWGSAQMSKIIEGFSTHVQNGFTAFDMADHYGDAEVLYGRFRSMYPHKDEMFTATKYCVFHPMTVSREAVQSNVSERCSRLQQEVIDLLQFHWQLWDNPQYIDALQYLVEDKRVARIGLCNFDTEHLERVVESGIKIYTNQVQFSLIDSRPTVRMADACSTLDIKLLTYGTLCGGFIADKWLNQPEPDVYDTNITPSQRKYYGMICSWGGWGLFQELLSVLRTIATKHKVNISNIATRWVLDFSYVGAVIIGARIGMSEHTSDNATTLGWGLDDDDRLIIEEVLNRSNRAEMFEAMGDCGNEYR
;
A
#
# COMPACT_ATOMS: atom_id res chain seq x y z
N MET A 1 -6.70 -15.84 -38.28
CA MET A 1 -8.05 -15.45 -38.71
C MET A 1 -9.06 -15.56 -37.57
N MET A 2 -9.25 -16.72 -36.93
CA MET A 2 -10.25 -16.87 -35.84
C MET A 2 -9.96 -16.01 -34.59
N THR A 3 -8.71 -15.94 -34.13
CA THR A 3 -8.33 -15.09 -32.98
C THR A 3 -8.50 -13.59 -33.27
N ASP A 4 -8.23 -13.18 -34.52
CA ASP A 4 -8.42 -11.80 -34.96
C ASP A 4 -9.91 -11.42 -34.94
N SER A 5 -10.80 -12.34 -35.33
CA SER A 5 -12.25 -12.16 -35.18
C SER A 5 -12.67 -11.98 -33.71
N VAL A 6 -12.03 -12.68 -32.77
CA VAL A 6 -12.28 -12.48 -31.33
C VAL A 6 -11.84 -11.08 -30.90
N ILE A 7 -10.62 -10.66 -31.26
CA ILE A 7 -10.09 -9.33 -30.89
C ILE A 7 -10.92 -8.21 -31.50
N ALA A 8 -11.35 -8.34 -32.76
CA ALA A 8 -12.09 -7.31 -33.48
C ALA A 8 -13.53 -7.11 -32.97
N ASN A 9 -14.14 -8.14 -32.40
CA ASN A 9 -15.56 -8.10 -31.99
C ASN A 9 -15.77 -8.04 -30.48
N LEU A 10 -14.76 -8.36 -29.67
CA LEU A 10 -14.88 -8.20 -28.22
C LEU A 10 -14.92 -6.72 -27.82
N PRO A 11 -15.81 -6.33 -26.89
CA PRO A 11 -15.78 -4.97 -26.34
C PRO A 11 -14.45 -4.73 -25.60
N PRO A 12 -13.95 -3.48 -25.53
CA PRO A 12 -12.70 -3.15 -24.85
C PRO A 12 -12.63 -3.66 -23.40
N ASP A 13 -13.75 -3.67 -22.68
CA ASP A 13 -13.82 -4.21 -21.32
C ASP A 13 -13.62 -5.73 -21.28
N GLY A 14 -14.22 -6.45 -22.23
CA GLY A 14 -13.99 -7.89 -22.41
C GLY A 14 -12.54 -8.23 -22.74
N LEU A 15 -11.86 -7.40 -23.55
CA LEU A 15 -10.42 -7.56 -23.80
C LEU A 15 -9.59 -7.34 -22.52
N ARG A 16 -9.93 -6.34 -21.70
CA ARG A 16 -9.23 -6.09 -20.42
C ARG A 16 -9.42 -7.25 -19.44
N VAL A 17 -10.62 -7.81 -19.38
CA VAL A 17 -10.95 -9.02 -18.59
C VAL A 17 -10.01 -10.16 -18.97
N ILE A 18 -9.99 -10.50 -20.27
CA ILE A 18 -9.23 -11.64 -20.78
C ILE A 18 -7.73 -11.44 -20.58
N ILE A 19 -7.19 -10.26 -20.89
CA ILE A 19 -5.76 -9.97 -20.71
C ILE A 19 -5.36 -10.10 -19.24
N ARG A 20 -6.16 -9.58 -18.30
CA ARG A 20 -5.89 -9.72 -16.86
C ARG A 20 -5.94 -11.18 -16.42
N SER A 21 -6.91 -11.95 -16.92
CA SER A 21 -7.00 -13.38 -16.64
C SER A 21 -5.79 -14.14 -17.17
N LEU A 22 -5.33 -13.82 -18.38
CA LEU A 22 -4.14 -14.43 -18.98
C LEU A 22 -2.89 -14.10 -18.16
N LEU A 23 -2.69 -12.84 -17.78
CA LEU A 23 -1.53 -12.43 -16.97
C LEU A 23 -1.53 -13.09 -15.58
N ALA A 24 -2.70 -13.31 -14.99
CA ALA A 24 -2.83 -13.97 -13.69
C ALA A 24 -2.56 -15.48 -13.78
N SER A 25 -3.08 -16.16 -14.81
CA SER A 25 -2.93 -17.62 -14.98
C SER A 25 -1.62 -18.03 -15.65
N HIS A 26 -0.98 -17.11 -16.39
CA HIS A 26 0.24 -17.34 -17.17
C HIS A 26 1.25 -16.21 -16.94
N PRO A 27 1.89 -16.12 -15.76
CA PRO A 27 2.81 -15.03 -15.44
C PRO A 27 3.96 -14.85 -16.44
N GLU A 28 4.36 -15.92 -17.14
CA GLU A 28 5.42 -15.93 -18.17
C GLU A 28 5.14 -14.99 -19.35
N ILE A 29 3.88 -14.65 -19.62
CA ILE A 29 3.52 -13.76 -20.72
C ILE A 29 3.72 -12.28 -20.36
N THR A 30 3.89 -11.95 -19.08
CA THR A 30 3.94 -10.56 -18.58
C THR A 30 5.01 -9.74 -19.30
N THR A 31 6.23 -10.26 -19.39
CA THR A 31 7.33 -9.60 -20.10
C THR A 31 7.01 -9.34 -21.57
N SER A 32 6.39 -10.31 -22.24
CA SER A 32 5.99 -10.19 -23.65
C SER A 32 4.89 -9.13 -23.84
N PHE A 33 3.93 -9.08 -22.92
CA PHE A 33 2.88 -8.06 -22.92
C PHE A 33 3.45 -6.66 -22.71
N GLU A 34 4.39 -6.50 -21.79
CA GLU A 34 5.08 -5.23 -21.58
C GLU A 34 5.90 -4.82 -22.81
N ASP A 35 6.63 -5.73 -23.45
CA ASP A 35 7.39 -5.46 -24.68
C ASP A 35 6.49 -5.01 -25.82
N ALA A 36 5.38 -5.72 -26.05
CA ALA A 36 4.39 -5.33 -27.06
C ALA A 36 3.80 -3.94 -26.75
N THR A 37 3.57 -3.64 -25.47
CA THR A 37 3.10 -2.32 -25.01
C THR A 37 4.15 -1.23 -25.31
N ARG A 38 5.43 -1.47 -25.01
CA ARG A 38 6.53 -0.54 -25.34
C ARG A 38 6.57 -0.22 -26.84
N LEU A 39 6.47 -1.24 -27.69
CA LEU A 39 6.45 -1.08 -29.15
C LEU A 39 5.24 -0.27 -29.64
N TYR A 40 4.05 -0.56 -29.11
CA TYR A 40 2.83 0.20 -29.44
C TYR A 40 2.95 1.68 -29.05
N LEU A 41 3.47 1.96 -27.85
CA LEU A 41 3.64 3.33 -27.36
C LEU A 41 4.64 4.12 -28.21
N ALA A 42 5.76 3.51 -28.59
CA ALA A 42 6.77 4.15 -29.45
C ALA A 42 6.21 4.54 -30.84
N GLN A 43 5.38 3.67 -31.44
CA GLN A 43 4.70 3.95 -32.72
C GLN A 43 3.62 5.04 -32.61
N THR A 44 2.98 5.13 -31.45
CA THR A 44 1.93 6.13 -31.20
C THR A 44 2.54 7.51 -30.92
N GLN A 45 3.66 7.57 -30.21
CA GLN A 45 4.39 8.81 -29.93
C GLN A 45 5.03 9.44 -31.17
N THR A 46 5.56 8.63 -32.10
CA THR A 46 6.14 9.15 -33.37
C THR A 46 5.11 9.88 -34.25
N LYS A 47 3.81 9.68 -34.01
CA LYS A 47 2.70 10.38 -34.69
C LYS A 47 2.24 11.65 -33.96
N SER A 48 2.69 11.89 -32.73
CA SER A 48 2.28 13.00 -31.87
C SER A 48 3.37 14.07 -31.83
N SER A 49 3.07 15.30 -32.29
CA SER A 49 4.03 16.41 -32.23
C SER A 49 4.07 17.05 -30.84
N LYS A 50 5.17 17.72 -30.51
CA LYS A 50 5.33 18.49 -29.25
C LYS A 50 4.21 19.52 -29.00
N SER A 51 3.48 19.98 -30.03
CA SER A 51 2.39 20.95 -29.90
C SER A 51 1.07 20.37 -29.38
N GLN A 52 0.95 19.04 -29.23
CA GLN A 52 -0.31 18.43 -28.79
C GLN A 52 -0.59 18.58 -27.30
N PHE A 53 0.43 18.72 -26.45
CA PHE A 53 0.24 18.78 -25.00
C PHE A 53 -0.22 20.16 -24.51
N THR A 54 0.12 21.23 -25.23
CA THR A 54 -0.21 22.62 -24.83
C THR A 54 -1.67 23.00 -25.06
N THR A 55 -2.41 22.23 -25.87
CA THR A 55 -3.81 22.52 -26.24
C THR A 55 -4.79 21.51 -25.66
N LEU A 56 -4.37 20.67 -24.71
CA LEU A 56 -5.25 19.64 -24.14
C LEU A 56 -6.35 20.29 -23.30
N ASP A 57 -7.58 19.86 -23.48
CA ASP A 57 -8.66 20.05 -22.51
C ASP A 57 -8.58 18.98 -21.40
N ILE A 58 -9.59 18.94 -20.51
CA ILE A 58 -9.64 17.98 -19.40
C ILE A 58 -9.58 16.54 -19.92
N ASP A 59 -10.34 16.20 -20.96
CA ASP A 59 -10.39 14.85 -21.55
C ASP A 59 -9.05 14.47 -22.19
N GLY A 60 -8.41 15.42 -22.89
CA GLY A 60 -7.08 15.26 -23.45
C GLY A 60 -6.01 15.03 -22.38
N LEU A 61 -6.12 15.71 -21.24
CA LEU A 61 -5.24 15.52 -20.09
C LEU A 61 -5.40 14.11 -19.50
N GLU A 62 -6.65 13.67 -19.25
CA GLU A 62 -6.95 12.32 -18.74
C GLU A 62 -6.44 11.21 -19.68
N LYS A 63 -6.59 11.40 -21.01
CA LYS A 63 -6.07 10.45 -22.00
C LYS A 63 -4.55 10.38 -21.97
N SER A 64 -3.88 11.53 -21.85
CA SER A 64 -2.42 11.61 -21.81
C SER A 64 -1.86 11.06 -20.51
N GLN A 65 -2.55 11.26 -19.38
CA GLN A 65 -2.21 10.65 -18.09
C GLN A 65 -2.21 9.11 -18.19
N LYS A 66 -3.20 8.52 -18.88
CA LYS A 66 -3.24 7.07 -19.11
C LYS A 66 -2.03 6.57 -19.90
N ILE A 67 -1.54 7.35 -20.88
CA ILE A 67 -0.32 7.02 -21.64
C ILE A 67 0.90 7.01 -20.71
N ALA A 68 1.04 8.03 -19.85
CA ALA A 68 2.13 8.07 -18.87
C ALA A 68 2.09 6.83 -17.95
N ARG A 69 0.91 6.45 -17.45
CA ARG A 69 0.74 5.22 -16.64
C ARG A 69 1.16 3.97 -17.39
N CYS A 70 0.82 3.83 -18.67
CA CYS A 70 1.26 2.69 -19.48
C CYS A 70 2.79 2.65 -19.60
N MET A 71 3.46 3.80 -19.76
CA MET A 71 4.93 3.86 -19.81
C MET A 71 5.58 3.46 -18.50
N LEU A 72 5.04 3.95 -17.38
CA LEU A 72 5.53 3.57 -16.05
C LEU A 72 5.35 2.06 -15.82
N GLY A 73 4.18 1.52 -16.17
CA GLY A 73 3.86 0.10 -16.04
C GLY A 73 4.66 -0.82 -16.98
N SER A 74 5.14 -0.30 -18.12
CA SER A 74 5.97 -1.04 -19.07
C SER A 74 7.47 -0.80 -18.87
N GLY A 75 7.90 -0.35 -17.68
CA GLY A 75 9.32 -0.16 -17.35
C GLY A 75 10.00 1.04 -18.03
N GLN A 76 9.27 1.88 -18.76
CA GLN A 76 9.76 3.11 -19.40
C GLN A 76 9.67 4.30 -18.44
N ALA A 77 10.29 4.20 -17.26
CA ALA A 77 10.15 5.16 -16.17
C ALA A 77 10.45 6.61 -16.60
N PHE A 78 11.60 6.84 -17.26
CA PHE A 78 12.04 8.19 -17.67
C PHE A 78 11.21 8.79 -18.82
N ASP A 79 10.68 7.96 -19.72
CA ASP A 79 9.75 8.40 -20.76
C ASP A 79 8.42 8.85 -20.14
N GLY A 80 7.92 8.08 -19.17
CA GLY A 80 6.74 8.44 -18.38
C GLY A 80 6.93 9.77 -17.63
N VAL A 81 8.08 9.98 -16.98
CA VAL A 81 8.45 11.26 -16.34
C VAL A 81 8.42 12.41 -17.36
N SER A 82 8.97 12.20 -18.55
CA SER A 82 9.01 13.22 -19.62
C SER A 82 7.61 13.58 -20.17
N ILE A 83 6.63 12.69 -20.07
CA ILE A 83 5.23 13.03 -20.35
C ILE A 83 4.65 13.83 -19.18
N LEU A 84 4.78 13.32 -17.95
CA LEU A 84 4.21 13.95 -16.75
C LEU A 84 4.70 15.39 -16.57
N ASP A 85 5.98 15.66 -16.84
CA ASP A 85 6.59 16.99 -16.91
C ASP A 85 5.75 18.00 -17.72
N LYS A 86 5.23 17.60 -18.88
CA LYS A 86 4.36 18.46 -19.71
C LYS A 86 2.94 18.55 -19.16
N LEU A 87 2.44 17.44 -18.62
CA LEU A 87 1.06 17.38 -18.13
C LEU A 87 0.86 18.24 -16.88
N VAL A 88 1.85 18.33 -15.99
CA VAL A 88 1.70 19.13 -14.75
C VAL A 88 1.45 20.61 -15.04
N VAL A 89 2.23 21.19 -15.96
CA VAL A 89 2.04 22.60 -16.36
C VAL A 89 0.67 22.80 -16.99
N ARG A 90 0.24 21.87 -17.85
CA ARG A 90 -1.08 21.95 -18.51
C ARG A 90 -2.22 21.78 -17.51
N GLY A 91 -2.06 20.90 -16.52
CA GLY A 91 -3.05 20.69 -15.45
C GLY A 91 -3.31 21.98 -14.66
N ILE A 92 -2.26 22.74 -14.33
CA ILE A 92 -2.43 24.04 -13.66
C ILE A 92 -3.13 25.06 -14.56
N GLN A 93 -2.78 25.14 -15.83
CA GLN A 93 -3.48 26.04 -16.77
C GLN A 93 -4.96 25.72 -16.84
N ILE A 94 -5.32 24.44 -16.96
CA ILE A 94 -6.72 23.99 -16.93
C ILE A 94 -7.39 24.41 -15.62
N ALA A 95 -6.72 24.25 -14.47
CA ALA A 95 -7.30 24.64 -13.17
C ALA A 95 -7.56 26.15 -13.04
N LEU A 96 -6.70 26.97 -13.62
CA LEU A 96 -6.87 28.43 -13.65
C LEU A 96 -7.99 28.86 -14.60
N ASP A 97 -8.15 28.15 -15.72
CA ASP A 97 -9.11 28.48 -16.78
C ASP A 97 -10.51 27.86 -16.55
N SER A 98 -10.62 26.85 -15.68
CA SER A 98 -11.85 26.06 -15.52
C SER A 98 -12.94 26.80 -14.73
N PRO A 99 -14.21 26.68 -15.14
CA PRO A 99 -15.32 27.21 -14.37
C PRO A 99 -15.52 26.42 -13.06
N GLU A 100 -16.16 27.05 -12.07
CA GLU A 100 -16.43 26.43 -10.76
C GLU A 100 -17.19 25.08 -10.87
N THR A 101 -17.99 24.89 -11.92
CA THR A 101 -18.71 23.63 -12.18
C THR A 101 -17.80 22.43 -12.46
N GLU A 102 -16.60 22.65 -13.01
CA GLU A 102 -15.63 21.58 -13.31
C GLU A 102 -14.56 21.42 -12.21
N LYS A 103 -14.54 22.31 -11.22
CA LYS A 103 -13.47 22.38 -10.22
C LYS A 103 -13.26 21.07 -9.47
N GLN A 104 -14.33 20.38 -9.07
CA GLN A 104 -14.22 19.09 -8.37
C GLN A 104 -13.57 18.02 -9.26
N ARG A 105 -13.90 18.00 -10.55
CA ARG A 105 -13.32 17.07 -11.52
C ARG A 105 -11.84 17.37 -11.73
N VAL A 106 -11.50 18.65 -11.90
CA VAL A 106 -10.12 19.11 -12.05
C VAL A 106 -9.30 18.78 -10.80
N ASP A 107 -9.78 19.11 -9.60
CA ASP A 107 -9.10 18.80 -8.34
C ASP A 107 -8.82 17.31 -8.18
N SER A 108 -9.79 16.47 -8.56
CA SER A 108 -9.65 15.00 -8.52
C SER A 108 -8.61 14.51 -9.52
N LEU A 109 -8.60 15.08 -10.73
CA LEU A 109 -7.63 14.77 -11.78
C LEU A 109 -6.21 15.17 -11.35
N LEU A 110 -6.04 16.37 -10.81
CA LEU A 110 -4.75 16.88 -10.34
C LEU A 110 -4.21 16.07 -9.17
N ALA A 111 -5.06 15.69 -8.19
CA ALA A 111 -4.66 14.79 -7.11
C ALA A 111 -4.25 13.40 -7.62
N SER A 112 -4.95 12.90 -8.65
CA SER A 112 -4.59 11.65 -9.33
C SER A 112 -3.23 11.74 -10.02
N MET A 113 -2.96 12.86 -10.71
CA MET A 113 -1.67 13.14 -11.33
C MET A 113 -0.54 13.30 -10.31
N ASP A 114 -0.79 13.93 -9.15
CA ASP A 114 0.20 14.02 -8.08
C ASP A 114 0.61 12.62 -7.58
N GLY A 115 -0.36 11.72 -7.47
CA GLY A 115 -0.08 10.31 -7.17
C GLY A 115 0.69 9.59 -8.30
N ASP A 116 0.47 9.95 -9.57
CA ASP A 116 1.26 9.41 -10.69
C ASP A 116 2.71 9.91 -10.67
N LEU A 117 2.96 11.15 -10.21
CA LEU A 117 4.33 11.66 -10.00
C LEU A 117 5.06 10.84 -8.93
N VAL A 118 4.40 10.51 -7.82
CA VAL A 118 4.93 9.62 -6.79
C VAL A 118 5.27 8.24 -7.36
N GLN A 119 4.37 7.68 -8.18
CA GLN A 119 4.65 6.41 -8.87
C GLN A 119 5.81 6.50 -9.83
N ALA A 120 5.93 7.60 -10.56
CA ALA A 120 7.04 7.82 -11.47
C ALA A 120 8.37 7.83 -10.72
N MET A 121 8.46 8.53 -9.59
CA MET A 121 9.66 8.53 -8.75
C MET A 121 9.95 7.16 -8.13
N THR A 122 8.91 6.40 -7.77
CA THR A 122 9.05 5.00 -7.34
C THR A 122 9.63 4.13 -8.45
N ALA A 123 9.14 4.28 -9.69
CA ALA A 123 9.62 3.55 -10.86
C ALA A 123 11.07 3.94 -11.22
N VAL A 124 11.43 5.22 -11.10
CA VAL A 124 12.81 5.69 -11.27
C VAL A 124 13.72 5.06 -10.22
N THR A 125 13.32 5.05 -8.95
CA THR A 125 14.10 4.41 -7.87
C THR A 125 14.34 2.93 -8.17
N LYS A 126 13.30 2.20 -8.58
CA LYS A 126 13.43 0.80 -9.02
C LYS A 126 14.38 0.63 -10.20
N ARG A 127 14.39 1.58 -11.16
CA ARG A 127 15.28 1.54 -12.32
C ARG A 127 16.74 1.82 -12.00
N LEU A 128 16.99 2.54 -10.90
CA LEU A 128 18.32 2.79 -10.35
C LEU A 128 18.80 1.64 -9.44
N ALA A 129 17.91 0.79 -8.96
CA ALA A 129 18.28 -0.37 -8.16
C ALA A 129 19.16 -1.35 -8.97
N VAL A 130 20.24 -1.81 -8.34
CA VAL A 130 21.17 -2.82 -8.82
C VAL A 130 21.47 -3.79 -7.68
N SER A 131 22.09 -4.94 -7.97
CA SER A 131 22.32 -5.98 -6.95
C SER A 131 23.14 -5.50 -5.74
N SER A 132 23.95 -4.45 -5.90
CA SER A 132 24.78 -3.84 -4.86
C SER A 132 24.17 -2.59 -4.20
N GLY A 133 22.89 -2.27 -4.47
CA GLY A 133 22.22 -1.08 -3.93
C GLY A 133 21.56 -0.23 -5.02
N ALA A 134 21.96 1.03 -5.14
CA ALA A 134 21.46 1.93 -6.20
C ALA A 134 22.62 2.56 -6.97
N ARG A 135 22.51 2.59 -8.30
CA ARG A 135 23.42 3.38 -9.15
C ARG A 135 23.03 4.85 -9.16
N VAL A 136 23.99 5.71 -9.47
CA VAL A 136 23.73 7.12 -9.75
C VAL A 136 23.00 7.31 -11.08
N PHE A 137 22.35 8.46 -11.23
CA PHE A 137 21.82 8.90 -12.50
C PHE A 137 22.91 9.07 -13.56
N SER A 138 22.60 8.76 -14.81
CA SER A 138 23.31 9.36 -15.94
C SER A 138 22.91 10.83 -16.11
N SER A 139 23.70 11.62 -16.82
CA SER A 139 23.40 13.05 -17.05
C SER A 139 22.06 13.28 -17.76
N ILE A 140 21.65 12.37 -18.64
CA ILE A 140 20.36 12.44 -19.35
C ILE A 140 19.21 12.18 -18.37
N GLU A 141 19.31 11.10 -17.60
CA GLU A 141 18.28 10.73 -16.61
C GLU A 141 18.13 11.81 -15.54
N GLN A 142 19.25 12.36 -15.03
CA GLN A 142 19.24 13.45 -14.07
C GLN A 142 18.55 14.70 -14.64
N ASN A 143 18.83 15.06 -15.90
CA ASN A 143 18.21 16.21 -16.56
C ASN A 143 16.69 16.02 -16.73
N ILE A 144 16.22 14.80 -17.02
CA ILE A 144 14.79 14.51 -17.11
C ILE A 144 14.08 14.77 -15.77
N VAL A 145 14.63 14.27 -14.66
CA VAL A 145 14.04 14.45 -13.33
C VAL A 145 14.17 15.90 -12.85
N GLN A 146 15.29 16.56 -13.15
CA GLN A 146 15.51 17.98 -12.83
C GLN A 146 14.51 18.89 -13.55
N ARG A 147 14.24 18.66 -14.83
CA ARG A 147 13.22 19.43 -15.58
C ARG A 147 11.82 19.27 -15.00
N LEU A 148 11.45 18.06 -14.57
CA LEU A 148 10.18 17.86 -13.88
C LEU A 148 10.10 18.72 -12.61
N LEU A 149 11.17 18.77 -11.80
CA LEU A 149 11.20 19.62 -10.61
C LEU A 149 11.07 21.10 -10.94
N GLU A 150 11.71 21.57 -12.02
CA GLU A 150 11.58 22.94 -12.52
C GLU A 150 10.14 23.26 -12.97
N SER A 151 9.50 22.35 -13.70
CA SER A 151 8.10 22.48 -14.11
C SER A 151 7.15 22.51 -12.92
N LEU A 152 7.42 21.72 -11.87
CA LEU A 152 6.65 21.75 -10.61
C LEU A 152 6.82 23.09 -9.87
N ALA A 153 8.05 23.62 -9.82
CA ALA A 153 8.30 24.94 -9.25
C ALA A 153 7.61 26.06 -10.05
N GLN A 154 7.60 25.96 -11.38
CA GLN A 154 6.84 26.87 -12.24
C GLN A 154 5.33 26.80 -11.95
N CYS A 155 4.78 25.59 -11.81
CA CYS A 155 3.38 25.39 -11.44
C CYS A 155 3.03 26.08 -10.12
N GLN A 156 3.91 25.99 -9.13
CA GLN A 156 3.72 26.68 -7.85
C GLN A 156 3.73 28.21 -8.01
N GLU A 157 4.60 28.74 -8.87
CA GLU A 157 4.63 30.18 -9.17
C GLU A 157 3.36 30.67 -9.86
N MET A 158 2.82 29.89 -10.80
CA MET A 158 1.58 30.20 -11.51
C MET A 158 0.36 30.32 -10.58
N LEU A 159 0.39 29.63 -9.43
CA LEU A 159 -0.69 29.66 -8.44
C LEU A 159 -0.53 30.76 -7.38
N LYS A 160 0.59 31.48 -7.36
CA LYS A 160 0.78 32.57 -6.39
C LYS A 160 -0.26 33.65 -6.57
N GLY A 161 -0.95 34.00 -5.48
CA GLY A 161 -1.97 35.06 -5.46
C GLY A 161 -3.33 34.67 -6.05
N THR A 162 -3.51 33.43 -6.52
CA THR A 162 -4.79 32.97 -7.08
C THR A 162 -5.75 32.42 -6.03
N GLY A 163 -5.23 32.05 -4.85
CA GLY A 163 -5.99 31.39 -3.78
C GLY A 163 -6.19 29.89 -3.98
N ILE A 164 -5.71 29.32 -5.09
CA ILE A 164 -5.73 27.88 -5.36
C ILE A 164 -4.51 27.23 -4.68
N ALA A 165 -4.74 26.17 -3.92
CA ALA A 165 -3.66 25.40 -3.27
C ALA A 165 -2.84 24.61 -4.31
N PHE A 166 -1.53 24.48 -4.09
CA PHE A 166 -0.68 23.70 -5.00
C PHE A 166 -1.03 22.20 -4.94
N PRO A 167 -1.44 21.60 -6.07
CA PRO A 167 -1.95 20.24 -6.08
C PRO A 167 -0.84 19.17 -6.14
N TYR A 168 0.40 19.54 -6.49
CA TYR A 168 1.48 18.60 -6.78
C TYR A 168 2.54 18.47 -5.66
N GLY A 169 2.12 18.68 -4.41
CA GLY A 169 3.03 18.69 -3.27
C GLY A 169 3.77 17.37 -3.06
N ARG A 170 3.12 16.23 -3.32
CA ARG A 170 3.71 14.90 -3.11
C ARG A 170 4.74 14.56 -4.18
N GLY A 171 4.40 14.85 -5.44
CA GLY A 171 5.29 14.73 -6.59
C GLY A 171 6.51 15.63 -6.44
N MET A 172 6.33 16.88 -6.01
CA MET A 172 7.46 17.81 -5.77
C MET A 172 8.38 17.31 -4.66
N LEU A 173 7.81 16.85 -3.53
CA LEU A 173 8.57 16.28 -2.42
C LEU A 173 9.38 15.04 -2.83
N THR A 174 8.75 14.08 -3.50
CA THR A 174 9.42 12.84 -3.91
C THR A 174 10.48 13.10 -5.00
N THR A 175 10.23 14.04 -5.92
CA THR A 175 11.19 14.45 -6.96
C THR A 175 12.39 15.18 -6.37
N ALA A 176 12.19 16.07 -5.38
CA ALA A 176 13.30 16.73 -4.69
C ALA A 176 14.16 15.73 -3.90
N ASN A 177 13.52 14.79 -3.20
CA ASN A 177 14.20 13.75 -2.43
C ASN A 177 15.10 12.86 -3.30
N ILE A 178 14.62 12.39 -4.46
CA ILE A 178 15.43 11.52 -5.33
C ILE A 178 16.62 12.26 -5.95
N LEU A 179 16.50 13.58 -6.16
CA LEU A 179 17.59 14.44 -6.62
C LEU A 179 18.56 14.84 -5.51
N GLY A 180 18.21 14.61 -4.24
CA GLY A 180 19.01 15.03 -3.09
C GLY A 180 19.06 16.56 -2.92
N VAL A 181 18.01 17.27 -3.36
CA VAL A 181 17.92 18.74 -3.27
C VAL A 181 16.87 19.18 -2.26
N ALA A 182 17.07 20.37 -1.67
CA ALA A 182 16.07 20.96 -0.81
C ALA A 182 14.82 21.35 -1.61
N LEU A 183 13.66 21.24 -0.98
CA LEU A 183 12.43 21.75 -1.56
C LEU A 183 12.52 23.27 -1.76
N PRO A 184 11.96 23.80 -2.87
CA PRO A 184 11.70 25.22 -2.99
C PRO A 184 10.90 25.74 -1.79
N ASP A 185 11.31 26.89 -1.27
CA ASP A 185 10.71 27.54 -0.11
C ASP A 185 9.23 27.89 -0.42
N SER A 186 8.26 27.13 0.12
CA SER A 186 6.84 27.32 -0.23
C SER A 186 5.88 27.51 0.95
N PRO A 187 4.75 28.21 0.77
CA PRO A 187 3.70 28.28 1.77
C PRO A 187 3.20 26.90 2.19
N GLU A 188 3.02 25.92 1.30
CA GLU A 188 2.60 24.57 1.71
C GLU A 188 3.61 23.85 2.61
N THR A 189 4.91 24.10 2.41
CA THR A 189 5.94 23.60 3.33
C THR A 189 5.82 24.23 4.74
N ARG A 190 5.15 25.38 4.86
CA ARG A 190 4.87 26.10 6.13
C ARG A 190 3.44 25.90 6.66
N LEU A 191 2.47 25.62 5.79
CA LEU A 191 1.02 25.50 6.07
C LEU A 191 0.60 24.09 6.52
N SER A 192 1.51 23.12 6.44
CA SER A 192 1.34 21.77 6.99
C SER A 192 1.81 21.65 8.44
N LYS A 193 1.92 22.77 9.17
CA LYS A 193 2.23 22.76 10.59
C LYS A 193 1.02 22.25 11.37
N VAL A 194 1.16 21.06 11.91
CA VAL A 194 0.30 20.54 12.98
C VAL A 194 0.29 21.58 14.12
N PRO A 195 -0.88 22.08 14.56
CA PRO A 195 -0.95 23.01 15.68
C PRO A 195 -0.20 22.49 16.91
N SER A 196 0.63 23.34 17.51
CA SER A 196 1.48 22.96 18.65
C SER A 196 0.67 22.64 19.92
N ASP A 197 -0.57 23.11 19.98
CA ASP A 197 -1.52 22.97 21.09
C ASP A 197 -2.48 21.79 20.92
N ILE A 198 -2.21 20.88 19.98
CA ILE A 198 -3.00 19.65 19.83
C ILE A 198 -2.96 18.80 21.11
N ALA A 199 -4.14 18.34 21.53
CA ALA A 199 -4.30 17.43 22.65
C ALA A 199 -3.55 16.10 22.43
N ARG A 200 -3.04 15.52 23.52
CA ARG A 200 -2.44 14.18 23.50
C ARG A 200 -3.49 13.16 23.02
N PRO A 201 -3.12 12.22 22.14
CA PRO A 201 -4.07 11.20 21.68
C PRO A 201 -4.59 10.36 22.86
N PRO A 202 -5.85 9.89 22.81
CA PRO A 202 -6.41 9.04 23.85
C PRO A 202 -5.67 7.70 23.89
N PRO A 203 -5.53 7.06 25.07
CA PRO A 203 -4.92 5.75 25.16
C PRO A 203 -5.76 4.71 24.40
N ALA A 204 -5.07 3.68 23.88
CA ALA A 204 -5.73 2.57 23.21
C ALA A 204 -6.61 1.79 24.20
N LYS A 205 -7.82 1.41 23.77
CA LYS A 205 -8.77 0.63 24.60
C LYS A 205 -8.26 -0.78 24.91
N GLU A 206 -7.60 -1.41 23.94
CA GLU A 206 -6.96 -2.70 24.09
C GLU A 206 -5.53 -2.63 23.56
N THR A 207 -4.62 -3.29 24.28
CA THR A 207 -3.20 -3.28 23.97
C THR A 207 -2.59 -4.67 24.05
N PHE A 208 -1.43 -4.84 23.44
CA PHE A 208 -0.56 -6.00 23.64
C PHE A 208 0.86 -5.53 23.98
N GLN A 209 1.64 -6.40 24.61
CA GLN A 209 3.04 -6.11 24.92
C GLN A 209 3.93 -6.60 23.75
N LEU A 210 4.82 -5.74 23.29
CA LEU A 210 5.87 -6.05 22.33
C LEU A 210 7.21 -5.54 22.89
N ASP A 211 8.00 -6.44 23.46
CA ASP A 211 9.22 -6.11 24.19
C ASP A 211 8.94 -5.14 25.37
N ASP A 212 9.57 -3.98 25.38
CA ASP A 212 9.36 -2.87 26.32
C ASP A 212 8.22 -1.91 25.92
N ARG A 213 7.50 -2.16 24.81
CA ARG A 213 6.41 -1.29 24.33
C ARG A 213 5.04 -1.93 24.53
N THR A 214 4.11 -1.17 25.09
CA THR A 214 2.68 -1.48 25.07
C THR A 214 2.05 -0.82 23.84
N LEU A 215 1.47 -1.61 22.94
CA LEU A 215 1.01 -1.16 21.63
C LEU A 215 -0.49 -1.41 21.44
N PRO A 216 -1.21 -0.55 20.67
CA PRO A 216 -2.62 -0.77 20.34
C PRO A 216 -2.79 -2.06 19.52
N ARG A 217 -3.93 -2.73 19.69
CA ARG A 217 -4.25 -3.95 18.91
C ARG A 217 -4.76 -3.69 17.47
N ILE A 218 -4.84 -2.43 17.05
CA ILE A 218 -5.15 -2.04 15.68
C ILE A 218 -4.03 -1.18 15.13
N PHE A 219 -3.44 -1.61 14.02
CA PHE A 219 -2.44 -0.86 13.27
C PHE A 219 -3.06 -0.30 12.00
N SER A 220 -2.62 0.89 11.62
CA SER A 220 -3.11 1.59 10.43
C SER A 220 -2.20 1.28 9.24
N GLY A 221 -2.66 0.44 8.32
CA GLY A 221 -1.90 0.06 7.13
C GLY A 221 -1.98 1.14 6.05
N LEU A 222 -0.84 1.59 5.53
CA LEU A 222 -0.74 2.66 4.53
C LEU A 222 -0.56 2.15 3.09
N TRP A 223 -0.84 0.87 2.84
CA TRP A 223 -0.61 0.21 1.56
C TRP A 223 -1.39 0.84 0.39
N GLN A 224 -2.55 1.48 0.64
CA GLN A 224 -3.31 2.20 -0.40
C GLN A 224 -2.54 3.42 -0.97
N MET A 225 -1.48 3.90 -0.31
CA MET A 225 -0.64 4.98 -0.83
C MET A 225 0.31 4.52 -1.95
N SER A 226 0.43 3.21 -2.19
CA SER A 226 1.28 2.65 -3.25
C SER A 226 0.83 2.97 -4.68
N SER A 227 -0.44 3.35 -4.88
CA SER A 227 -0.94 3.70 -6.21
C SER A 227 -2.20 4.57 -6.19
N PRO A 228 -2.36 5.48 -7.17
CA PRO A 228 -3.63 6.15 -7.46
C PRO A 228 -4.78 5.19 -7.77
N ALA A 229 -4.50 3.91 -8.05
CA ALA A 229 -5.53 2.87 -8.23
C ALA A 229 -6.40 2.66 -6.99
N TRP A 230 -5.94 3.06 -5.80
CA TRP A 230 -6.73 3.07 -4.57
C TRP A 230 -7.24 4.48 -4.20
N GLY A 231 -7.14 5.43 -5.12
CA GLY A 231 -7.42 6.84 -4.91
C GLY A 231 -6.17 7.64 -4.54
N SER A 232 -6.29 8.96 -4.60
CA SER A 232 -5.23 9.89 -4.24
C SER A 232 -5.82 11.12 -3.56
N ALA A 233 -5.07 11.69 -2.62
CA ALA A 233 -5.36 12.96 -1.96
C ALA A 233 -4.18 13.90 -2.08
N GLN A 234 -4.46 15.20 -1.93
CA GLN A 234 -3.43 16.24 -1.84
C GLN A 234 -2.63 16.08 -0.55
N MET A 235 -1.36 16.48 -0.58
CA MET A 235 -0.45 16.38 0.57
C MET A 235 -1.04 16.99 1.86
N SER A 236 -1.64 18.18 1.78
CA SER A 236 -2.24 18.87 2.92
C SER A 236 -3.33 18.04 3.60
N LYS A 237 -4.25 17.46 2.82
CA LYS A 237 -5.32 16.58 3.31
C LYS A 237 -4.77 15.31 3.95
N ILE A 238 -3.66 14.77 3.43
CA ILE A 238 -3.02 13.59 4.03
C ILE A 238 -2.40 13.94 5.39
N ILE A 239 -1.71 15.07 5.50
CA ILE A 239 -1.12 15.53 6.78
C ILE A 239 -2.21 15.82 7.82
N GLU A 240 -3.31 16.49 7.42
CA GLU A 240 -4.48 16.71 8.27
C GLU A 240 -5.15 15.39 8.67
N GLY A 241 -5.29 14.46 7.73
CA GLY A 241 -5.83 13.13 7.97
C GLY A 241 -4.99 12.36 8.99
N PHE A 242 -3.66 12.39 8.90
CA PHE A 242 -2.81 11.78 9.93
C PHE A 242 -3.05 12.39 11.32
N SER A 243 -3.18 13.72 11.41
CA SER A 243 -3.48 14.39 12.67
C SER A 243 -4.81 13.91 13.26
N THR A 244 -5.85 13.88 12.43
CA THR A 244 -7.20 13.42 12.81
C THR A 244 -7.19 11.95 13.23
N HIS A 245 -6.46 11.11 12.49
CA HIS A 245 -6.34 9.68 12.73
C HIS A 245 -5.68 9.40 14.10
N VAL A 246 -4.58 10.09 14.39
CA VAL A 246 -3.89 10.01 15.69
C VAL A 246 -4.77 10.54 16.83
N GLN A 247 -5.46 11.67 16.63
CA GLN A 247 -6.38 12.22 17.63
C GLN A 247 -7.56 11.28 17.96
N ASN A 248 -7.92 10.39 17.03
CA ASN A 248 -8.91 9.34 17.26
C ASN A 248 -8.35 8.09 17.99
N GLY A 249 -7.09 8.12 18.43
CA GLY A 249 -6.44 7.04 19.19
C GLY A 249 -5.71 6.00 18.35
N PHE A 250 -5.57 6.22 17.03
CA PHE A 250 -4.83 5.32 16.14
C PHE A 250 -3.37 5.77 16.03
N THR A 251 -2.53 5.27 16.92
CA THR A 251 -1.13 5.70 17.06
C THR A 251 -0.10 4.75 16.46
N ALA A 252 -0.50 3.55 16.00
CA ALA A 252 0.40 2.59 15.35
C ALA A 252 0.14 2.52 13.84
N PHE A 253 1.21 2.56 13.06
CA PHE A 253 1.17 2.59 11.60
C PHE A 253 2.04 1.49 10.99
N ASP A 254 1.53 0.85 9.95
CA ASP A 254 2.25 -0.14 9.13
C ASP A 254 2.43 0.39 7.70
N MET A 255 3.66 0.32 7.20
CA MET A 255 4.02 0.77 5.86
C MET A 255 5.15 -0.09 5.25
N ALA A 256 5.66 0.30 4.08
CA ALA A 256 6.73 -0.40 3.38
C ALA A 256 7.49 0.54 2.44
N ASP A 257 8.72 0.14 2.10
CA ASP A 257 9.61 0.81 1.15
C ASP A 257 9.00 1.06 -0.25
N HIS A 258 8.08 0.19 -0.67
CA HIS A 258 7.40 0.25 -1.97
C HIS A 258 6.00 0.88 -1.92
N TYR A 259 5.55 1.38 -0.76
CA TYR A 259 4.24 2.04 -0.63
C TYR A 259 4.29 3.51 -1.05
N GLY A 260 4.76 3.78 -2.26
CA GLY A 260 4.86 5.13 -2.80
C GLY A 260 5.59 6.08 -1.85
N ASP A 261 4.89 7.10 -1.38
CA ASP A 261 5.39 8.12 -0.46
C ASP A 261 4.91 7.96 0.99
N ALA A 262 4.40 6.79 1.38
CA ALA A 262 3.89 6.53 2.73
C ALA A 262 4.92 6.86 3.82
N GLU A 263 6.15 6.34 3.72
CA GLU A 263 7.22 6.62 4.69
C GLU A 263 7.57 8.11 4.75
N VAL A 264 7.60 8.77 3.58
CA VAL A 264 7.97 10.19 3.45
C VAL A 264 6.92 11.10 4.08
N LEU A 265 5.64 10.89 3.78
CA LEU A 265 4.55 11.70 4.31
C LEU A 265 4.31 11.44 5.79
N TYR A 266 4.36 10.18 6.21
CA TYR A 266 4.28 9.83 7.63
C TYR A 266 5.45 10.43 8.41
N GLY A 267 6.69 10.29 7.93
CA GLY A 267 7.88 10.83 8.57
C GLY A 267 7.83 12.35 8.73
N ARG A 268 7.40 13.04 7.67
CA ARG A 268 7.16 14.49 7.70
C ARG A 268 6.08 14.87 8.73
N PHE A 269 4.95 14.18 8.74
CA PHE A 269 3.90 14.43 9.73
C PHE A 269 4.41 14.20 11.16
N ARG A 270 5.01 13.03 11.42
CA ARG A 270 5.51 12.63 12.73
C ARG A 270 6.57 13.60 13.26
N SER A 271 7.47 14.10 12.42
CA SER A 271 8.52 15.02 12.87
C SER A 271 7.97 16.37 13.36
N MET A 272 6.78 16.76 12.89
CA MET A 272 6.07 17.98 13.29
C MET A 272 5.03 17.73 14.41
N TYR A 273 4.66 16.48 14.69
CA TYR A 273 3.60 16.16 15.66
C TYR A 273 4.10 16.30 17.12
N PRO A 274 3.44 17.10 17.99
CA PRO A 274 3.92 17.34 19.35
C PRO A 274 4.05 16.08 20.22
N HIS A 275 3.16 15.10 20.04
CA HIS A 275 3.13 13.86 20.82
C HIS A 275 3.66 12.66 20.02
N LYS A 276 4.70 12.89 19.19
CA LYS A 276 5.28 11.86 18.31
C LYS A 276 5.80 10.60 19.03
N ASP A 277 6.04 10.68 20.33
CA ASP A 277 6.50 9.56 21.15
C ASP A 277 5.37 8.56 21.48
N GLU A 278 4.11 9.00 21.36
CA GLU A 278 2.93 8.12 21.45
C GLU A 278 2.76 7.24 20.20
N MET A 279 3.42 7.63 19.10
CA MET A 279 3.27 6.97 17.81
C MET A 279 4.26 5.81 17.69
N PHE A 280 3.85 4.75 17.01
CA PHE A 280 4.67 3.57 16.73
C PHE A 280 4.68 3.27 15.23
N THR A 281 5.85 2.97 14.68
CA THR A 281 6.02 2.74 13.24
C THR A 281 6.61 1.39 12.92
N ALA A 282 5.81 0.58 12.21
CA ALA A 282 6.28 -0.61 11.53
C ALA A 282 6.48 -0.28 10.04
N THR A 283 7.66 -0.55 9.50
CA THR A 283 7.91 -0.48 8.06
C THR A 283 8.58 -1.77 7.58
N LYS A 284 8.61 -2.03 6.26
CA LYS A 284 9.20 -3.25 5.65
C LYS A 284 10.42 -3.05 4.76
N TYR A 285 11.48 -3.83 4.95
CA TYR A 285 12.54 -4.02 3.95
C TYR A 285 12.15 -5.20 3.07
N CYS A 286 11.79 -4.91 1.82
CA CYS A 286 11.29 -5.89 0.87
C CYS A 286 12.34 -6.26 -0.19
N VAL A 287 12.67 -7.55 -0.26
CA VAL A 287 13.55 -8.13 -1.28
C VAL A 287 12.73 -8.93 -2.27
N PHE A 288 12.37 -8.27 -3.38
CA PHE A 288 11.56 -8.83 -4.47
C PHE A 288 12.38 -9.28 -5.69
N HIS A 289 13.67 -8.92 -5.73
CA HIS A 289 14.55 -9.23 -6.85
C HIS A 289 15.90 -9.72 -6.33
N PRO A 290 16.64 -10.52 -7.11
CA PRO A 290 17.99 -10.95 -6.76
C PRO A 290 18.88 -9.76 -6.34
N MET A 291 19.48 -9.87 -5.17
CA MET A 291 20.42 -8.89 -4.63
C MET A 291 21.64 -9.57 -4.05
N THR A 292 22.76 -8.85 -3.99
CA THR A 292 23.92 -9.27 -3.23
C THR A 292 23.70 -8.88 -1.78
N VAL A 293 23.54 -9.86 -0.89
CA VAL A 293 23.44 -9.60 0.54
C VAL A 293 24.82 -9.23 1.08
N SER A 294 24.97 -7.98 1.51
CA SER A 294 26.16 -7.48 2.23
C SER A 294 25.72 -6.53 3.34
N ARG A 295 26.61 -6.34 4.32
CA ARG A 295 26.39 -5.39 5.42
C ARG A 295 26.07 -3.99 4.90
N GLU A 296 26.80 -3.52 3.90
CA GLU A 296 26.64 -2.19 3.32
C GLU A 296 25.29 -2.04 2.61
N ALA A 297 24.85 -3.07 1.86
CA ALA A 297 23.55 -3.07 1.20
C ALA A 297 22.40 -2.98 2.21
N VAL A 298 22.47 -3.77 3.28
CA VAL A 298 21.48 -3.77 4.37
C VAL A 298 21.48 -2.42 5.11
N GLN A 299 22.65 -1.90 5.49
CA GLN A 299 22.78 -0.60 6.15
C GLN A 299 22.32 0.57 5.28
N SER A 300 22.52 0.49 3.96
CA SER A 300 22.01 1.48 3.01
C SER A 300 20.48 1.48 2.99
N ASN A 301 19.86 0.30 2.96
CA ASN A 301 18.40 0.17 3.04
C ASN A 301 17.85 0.75 4.36
N VAL A 302 18.46 0.43 5.51
CA VAL A 302 18.11 1.04 6.81
C VAL A 302 18.26 2.57 6.77
N SER A 303 19.33 3.08 6.16
CA SER A 303 19.58 4.53 6.03
C SER A 303 18.50 5.24 5.22
N GLU A 304 18.09 4.65 4.09
CA GLU A 304 17.01 5.18 3.25
C GLU A 304 15.72 5.35 4.04
N ARG A 305 15.40 4.37 4.88
CA ARG A 305 14.15 4.32 5.66
C ARG A 305 14.18 5.30 6.81
N CYS A 306 15.30 5.39 7.53
CA CYS A 306 15.53 6.44 8.53
C CYS A 306 15.35 7.83 7.93
N SER A 307 15.90 8.06 6.73
CA SER A 307 15.75 9.32 6.00
C SER A 307 14.29 9.62 5.64
N ARG A 308 13.59 8.66 5.01
CA ARG A 308 12.18 8.84 4.62
C ARG A 308 11.27 9.06 5.83
N LEU A 309 11.45 8.28 6.89
CA LEU A 309 10.70 8.39 8.14
C LEU A 309 11.11 9.59 9.02
N GLN A 310 12.22 10.25 8.70
CA GLN A 310 12.82 11.30 9.54
C GLN A 310 13.02 10.82 10.99
N GLN A 311 13.54 9.60 11.14
CA GLN A 311 13.78 8.92 12.40
C GLN A 311 15.24 8.46 12.49
N GLU A 312 15.84 8.57 13.67
CA GLU A 312 17.17 8.00 13.93
C GLU A 312 17.13 6.49 14.16
N VAL A 313 16.00 6.00 14.70
CA VAL A 313 15.75 4.59 15.00
C VAL A 313 14.35 4.21 14.53
N ILE A 314 14.25 3.10 13.79
CA ILE A 314 13.00 2.49 13.33
C ILE A 314 12.43 1.63 14.45
N ASP A 315 11.17 1.85 14.83
CA ASP A 315 10.55 1.14 15.96
C ASP A 315 10.41 -0.37 15.70
N LEU A 316 9.97 -0.74 14.49
CA LEU A 316 9.87 -2.11 14.01
C LEU A 316 10.20 -2.19 12.51
N LEU A 317 11.26 -2.92 12.18
CA LEU A 317 11.65 -3.23 10.81
C LEU A 317 11.24 -4.66 10.47
N GLN A 318 10.31 -4.79 9.53
CA GLN A 318 9.81 -6.08 9.07
C GLN A 318 10.56 -6.52 7.81
N PHE A 319 11.20 -7.68 7.84
CA PHE A 319 11.93 -8.19 6.69
C PHE A 319 11.02 -9.08 5.83
N HIS A 320 10.93 -8.76 4.54
CA HIS A 320 10.16 -9.51 3.55
C HIS A 320 11.10 -10.04 2.47
N TRP A 321 11.20 -11.36 2.36
CA TRP A 321 12.09 -12.05 1.43
C TRP A 321 11.28 -12.96 0.50
N GLN A 322 11.51 -12.87 -0.81
CA GLN A 322 10.82 -13.71 -1.79
C GLN A 322 11.74 -14.75 -2.47
N LEU A 323 13.05 -14.70 -2.23
CA LEU A 323 14.06 -15.53 -2.91
C LEU A 323 14.43 -16.77 -2.10
N TRP A 324 13.47 -17.64 -1.82
CA TRP A 324 13.66 -18.72 -0.84
C TRP A 324 14.69 -19.79 -1.23
N ASP A 325 15.00 -19.91 -2.53
CA ASP A 325 16.13 -20.71 -3.00
C ASP A 325 17.49 -20.14 -2.57
N ASN A 326 17.52 -18.88 -2.12
CA ASN A 326 18.70 -18.20 -1.60
C ASN A 326 18.61 -18.10 -0.05
N PRO A 327 19.46 -18.85 0.70
CA PRO A 327 19.44 -18.84 2.17
C PRO A 327 20.01 -17.56 2.81
N GLN A 328 20.51 -16.61 2.02
CA GLN A 328 21.09 -15.35 2.52
C GLN A 328 20.10 -14.43 3.26
N TYR A 329 18.82 -14.79 3.37
CA TYR A 329 17.88 -14.10 4.25
C TYR A 329 18.35 -14.11 5.72
N ILE A 330 19.04 -15.17 6.16
CA ILE A 330 19.62 -15.25 7.51
C ILE A 330 20.76 -14.24 7.66
N ASP A 331 21.69 -14.18 6.70
CA ASP A 331 22.79 -13.21 6.71
C ASP A 331 22.26 -11.77 6.72
N ALA A 332 21.23 -11.48 5.91
CA ALA A 332 20.59 -10.18 5.88
C ALA A 332 19.98 -9.80 7.24
N LEU A 333 19.28 -10.74 7.89
CA LEU A 333 18.71 -10.56 9.23
C LEU A 333 19.81 -10.36 10.29
N GLN A 334 20.95 -11.06 10.20
CA GLN A 334 22.08 -10.82 11.09
C GLN A 334 22.62 -9.40 10.96
N TYR A 335 22.79 -8.90 9.74
CA TYR A 335 23.21 -7.51 9.52
C TYR A 335 22.18 -6.50 10.03
N LEU A 336 20.88 -6.82 9.97
CA LEU A 336 19.83 -5.98 10.57
C LEU A 336 19.91 -5.95 12.10
N VAL A 337 20.20 -7.09 12.76
CA VAL A 337 20.36 -7.17 14.23
C VAL A 337 21.52 -6.29 14.70
N GLU A 338 22.60 -6.21 13.92
CA GLU A 338 23.78 -5.43 14.27
C GLU A 338 23.58 -3.92 14.06
N ASP A 339 22.57 -3.50 13.30
CA ASP A 339 22.28 -2.09 13.03
C ASP A 339 21.42 -1.48 14.14
N LYS A 340 22.06 -0.66 14.99
CA LYS A 340 21.42 0.01 16.14
C LYS A 340 20.27 0.96 15.78
N ARG A 341 20.10 1.29 14.50
CA ARG A 341 18.97 2.09 13.99
C ARG A 341 17.70 1.24 13.84
N VAL A 342 17.76 -0.06 14.11
CA VAL A 342 16.61 -0.96 14.11
C VAL A 342 16.33 -1.41 15.54
N ALA A 343 15.24 -0.92 16.14
CA ALA A 343 14.92 -1.27 17.53
C ALA A 343 14.41 -2.71 17.65
N ARG A 344 13.58 -3.15 16.71
CA ARG A 344 12.96 -4.49 16.68
C ARG A 344 12.91 -5.02 15.26
N ILE A 345 13.14 -6.32 15.11
CA ILE A 345 13.02 -7.01 13.84
C ILE A 345 11.76 -7.86 13.85
N GLY A 346 10.94 -7.66 12.82
CA GLY A 346 9.85 -8.55 12.46
C GLY A 346 10.14 -9.25 11.14
N LEU A 347 9.35 -10.26 10.84
CA LEU A 347 9.27 -10.92 9.55
C LEU A 347 7.98 -10.51 8.85
N CYS A 348 7.92 -10.68 7.54
CA CYS A 348 6.72 -10.46 6.75
C CYS A 348 6.66 -11.55 5.68
N ASN A 349 5.57 -12.33 5.71
CA ASN A 349 5.32 -13.46 4.82
C ASN A 349 6.37 -14.58 4.92
N PHE A 350 6.95 -14.80 6.10
CA PHE A 350 7.72 -16.01 6.39
C PHE A 350 6.74 -17.10 6.80
N ASP A 351 6.84 -18.28 6.17
CA ASP A 351 6.11 -19.47 6.63
C ASP A 351 6.72 -20.00 7.95
N THR A 352 6.06 -20.97 8.59
CA THR A 352 6.48 -21.46 9.91
C THR A 352 7.89 -22.05 9.87
N GLU A 353 8.22 -22.82 8.83
CA GLU A 353 9.53 -23.46 8.69
C GLU A 353 10.65 -22.43 8.59
N HIS A 354 10.48 -21.40 7.76
CA HIS A 354 11.48 -20.36 7.62
C HIS A 354 11.59 -19.47 8.87
N LEU A 355 10.47 -19.19 9.55
CA LEU A 355 10.48 -18.49 10.82
C LEU A 355 11.27 -19.26 11.88
N GLU A 356 11.02 -20.57 12.02
CA GLU A 356 11.75 -21.44 12.95
C GLU A 356 13.25 -21.45 12.64
N ARG A 357 13.64 -21.62 11.36
CA ARG A 357 15.05 -21.56 10.93
C ARG A 357 15.74 -20.25 11.29
N VAL A 358 15.05 -19.11 11.16
CA VAL A 358 15.59 -17.80 11.58
C VAL A 358 15.84 -17.79 13.09
N VAL A 359 14.89 -18.25 13.89
CA VAL A 359 15.02 -18.27 15.36
C VAL A 359 16.11 -19.25 15.81
N GLU A 360 16.20 -20.43 15.20
CA GLU A 360 17.26 -21.42 15.42
C GLU A 360 18.66 -20.88 15.13
N SER A 361 18.77 -19.90 14.22
CA SER A 361 20.04 -19.20 13.94
C SER A 361 20.44 -18.19 15.03
N GLY A 362 19.66 -18.06 16.10
CA GLY A 362 19.92 -17.17 17.24
C GLY A 362 19.40 -15.75 17.08
N ILE A 363 18.59 -15.48 16.06
CA ILE A 363 18.04 -14.16 15.77
C ILE A 363 16.72 -13.96 16.53
N LYS A 364 16.65 -12.92 17.38
CA LYS A 364 15.41 -12.55 18.07
C LYS A 364 14.43 -11.90 17.09
N ILE A 365 13.29 -12.55 16.86
CA ILE A 365 12.17 -12.03 16.07
C ILE A 365 11.05 -11.64 17.03
N TYR A 366 10.45 -10.47 16.79
CA TYR A 366 9.37 -9.93 17.63
C TYR A 366 7.99 -10.19 17.03
N THR A 367 7.90 -10.10 15.70
CA THR A 367 6.62 -10.26 14.99
C THR A 367 6.79 -11.03 13.69
N ASN A 368 5.74 -11.68 13.23
CA ASN A 368 5.60 -12.10 11.83
C ASN A 368 4.31 -11.52 11.25
N GLN A 369 4.42 -10.79 10.14
CA GLN A 369 3.28 -10.21 9.45
C GLN A 369 2.76 -11.17 8.38
N VAL A 370 1.54 -11.69 8.53
CA VAL A 370 0.93 -12.68 7.64
C VAL A 370 -0.53 -12.38 7.35
N GLN A 371 -1.07 -12.93 6.26
CA GLN A 371 -2.50 -12.88 5.99
C GLN A 371 -3.24 -13.73 7.03
N PHE A 372 -4.26 -13.17 7.68
CA PHE A 372 -5.15 -13.92 8.56
C PHE A 372 -6.57 -13.32 8.56
N SER A 373 -7.56 -14.13 8.22
CA SER A 373 -8.98 -13.75 8.20
C SER A 373 -9.87 -14.98 8.40
N LEU A 374 -11.19 -14.77 8.43
CA LEU A 374 -12.17 -15.87 8.37
C LEU A 374 -12.09 -16.70 7.08
N ILE A 375 -11.54 -16.12 6.01
CA ILE A 375 -11.40 -16.76 4.68
C ILE A 375 -10.03 -17.45 4.55
N ASP A 376 -9.02 -16.93 5.22
CA ASP A 376 -7.69 -17.53 5.26
C ASP A 376 -7.26 -17.73 6.71
N SER A 377 -7.56 -18.93 7.21
CA SER A 377 -7.24 -19.36 8.57
C SER A 377 -6.02 -20.28 8.63
N ARG A 378 -5.24 -20.40 7.55
CA ARG A 378 -4.00 -21.22 7.52
C ARG A 378 -3.02 -20.92 8.68
N PRO A 379 -2.88 -19.67 9.19
CA PRO A 379 -2.05 -19.42 10.37
C PRO A 379 -2.42 -20.24 11.62
N THR A 380 -3.65 -20.78 11.74
CA THR A 380 -4.07 -21.57 12.89
C THR A 380 -3.49 -22.99 12.91
N VAL A 381 -2.92 -23.47 11.79
CA VAL A 381 -2.49 -24.87 11.63
C VAL A 381 -1.11 -25.13 12.26
N ARG A 382 -0.09 -24.37 11.85
CA ARG A 382 1.30 -24.51 12.36
C ARG A 382 1.82 -23.23 13.00
N MET A 383 1.65 -22.09 12.32
CA MET A 383 2.18 -20.79 12.72
C MET A 383 1.75 -20.36 14.13
N ALA A 384 0.50 -20.66 14.51
CA ALA A 384 -0.06 -20.37 15.83
C ALA A 384 0.76 -20.98 16.98
N ASP A 385 1.12 -22.26 16.86
CA ASP A 385 1.86 -22.99 17.89
C ASP A 385 3.31 -22.49 17.96
N ALA A 386 3.96 -22.31 16.81
CA ALA A 386 5.31 -21.76 16.72
C ALA A 386 5.39 -20.35 17.33
N CYS A 387 4.48 -19.46 16.97
CA CYS A 387 4.43 -18.09 17.51
C CYS A 387 4.17 -18.08 19.02
N SER A 388 3.29 -18.95 19.51
CA SER A 388 2.99 -19.05 20.94
C SER A 388 4.19 -19.57 21.73
N THR A 389 4.90 -20.58 21.21
CA THR A 389 6.06 -21.20 21.85
C THR A 389 7.29 -20.27 21.85
N LEU A 390 7.48 -19.51 20.78
CA LEU A 390 8.65 -18.64 20.58
C LEU A 390 8.44 -17.20 21.06
N ASP A 391 7.29 -16.88 21.66
CA ASP A 391 6.87 -15.53 22.06
C ASP A 391 6.94 -14.51 20.91
N ILE A 392 6.47 -14.91 19.74
CA ILE A 392 6.36 -14.07 18.54
C ILE A 392 4.90 -13.67 18.36
N LYS A 393 4.64 -12.38 18.06
CA LYS A 393 3.28 -11.90 17.78
C LYS A 393 3.00 -11.83 16.29
N LEU A 394 1.81 -12.27 15.89
CA LEU A 394 1.32 -12.03 14.54
C LEU A 394 0.81 -10.59 14.42
N LEU A 395 1.24 -9.92 13.34
CA LEU A 395 0.60 -8.71 12.84
C LEU A 395 -0.18 -9.11 11.58
N THR A 396 -1.51 -9.04 11.61
CA THR A 396 -2.31 -9.68 10.55
C THR A 396 -2.82 -8.66 9.55
N TYR A 397 -2.66 -8.92 8.26
CA TYR A 397 -3.30 -8.13 7.20
C TYR A 397 -4.34 -8.97 6.46
N GLY A 398 -5.09 -8.33 5.56
CA GLY A 398 -6.07 -9.03 4.73
C GLY A 398 -7.30 -9.53 5.49
N THR A 399 -7.42 -9.19 6.77
CA THR A 399 -8.51 -9.56 7.68
C THR A 399 -9.90 -9.23 7.12
N LEU A 400 -10.02 -8.17 6.32
CA LEU A 400 -11.27 -7.74 5.69
C LEU A 400 -11.39 -8.10 4.20
N CYS A 401 -10.49 -8.91 3.66
CA CYS A 401 -10.49 -9.37 2.27
C CYS A 401 -10.64 -8.22 1.25
N GLY A 402 -9.81 -7.17 1.38
CA GLY A 402 -9.88 -5.99 0.50
C GLY A 402 -11.17 -5.16 0.67
N GLY A 403 -11.89 -5.36 1.78
CA GLY A 403 -13.16 -4.72 2.08
C GLY A 403 -14.38 -5.51 1.62
N PHE A 404 -14.23 -6.80 1.26
CA PHE A 404 -15.36 -7.70 1.02
C PHE A 404 -16.10 -8.08 2.30
N ILE A 405 -15.40 -8.20 3.42
CA ILE A 405 -16.04 -8.47 4.72
C ILE A 405 -16.54 -7.14 5.30
N ALA A 406 -17.68 -6.68 4.78
CA ALA A 406 -18.32 -5.45 5.17
C ALA A 406 -19.81 -5.48 4.84
N ASP A 407 -20.58 -4.68 5.56
CA ASP A 407 -22.03 -4.52 5.45
C ASP A 407 -22.54 -4.36 4.02
N LYS A 408 -21.80 -3.60 3.19
CA LYS A 408 -22.15 -3.29 1.80
C LYS A 408 -22.16 -4.50 0.85
N TRP A 409 -21.51 -5.60 1.23
CA TRP A 409 -21.40 -6.81 0.41
C TRP A 409 -22.41 -7.88 0.78
N LEU A 410 -23.14 -7.70 1.88
CA LEU A 410 -24.22 -8.61 2.27
C LEU A 410 -25.37 -8.52 1.25
N ASN A 411 -25.91 -9.68 0.86
CA ASN A 411 -26.97 -9.85 -0.12
C ASN A 411 -26.65 -9.28 -1.51
N GLN A 412 -25.36 -9.17 -1.85
CA GLN A 412 -24.92 -8.76 -3.19
C GLN A 412 -24.68 -9.96 -4.10
N PRO A 413 -24.96 -9.85 -5.41
CA PRO A 413 -24.56 -10.86 -6.36
C PRO A 413 -23.02 -10.98 -6.40
N GLU A 414 -22.54 -12.10 -6.94
CA GLU A 414 -21.12 -12.31 -7.17
C GLU A 414 -20.56 -11.20 -8.07
N PRO A 415 -19.48 -10.49 -7.64
CA PRO A 415 -18.98 -9.35 -8.37
C PRO A 415 -18.28 -9.78 -9.66
N ASP A 416 -18.45 -9.00 -10.73
CA ASP A 416 -17.52 -9.06 -11.85
C ASP A 416 -16.18 -8.46 -11.43
N VAL A 417 -15.19 -9.32 -11.16
CA VAL A 417 -13.83 -8.90 -10.72
C VAL A 417 -13.10 -8.00 -11.72
N TYR A 418 -13.60 -7.89 -12.93
CA TYR A 418 -13.02 -7.05 -13.96
C TYR A 418 -13.68 -5.68 -14.08
N ASP A 419 -14.81 -5.47 -13.38
CA ASP A 419 -15.50 -4.19 -13.29
C ASP A 419 -14.55 -3.07 -12.81
N THR A 420 -14.84 -1.86 -13.28
CA THR A 420 -14.05 -0.66 -12.98
C THR A 420 -14.09 -0.25 -11.51
N ASN A 421 -15.14 -0.62 -10.77
CA ASN A 421 -15.32 -0.33 -9.35
C ASN A 421 -14.62 -1.37 -8.44
N ILE A 422 -14.12 -2.47 -9.01
CA ILE A 422 -13.35 -3.47 -8.26
C ILE A 422 -11.88 -3.04 -8.19
N THR A 423 -11.42 -2.81 -6.96
CA THR A 423 -10.03 -2.47 -6.68
C THR A 423 -9.09 -3.66 -6.95
N PRO A 424 -7.79 -3.43 -7.22
CA PRO A 424 -6.84 -4.52 -7.40
C PRO A 424 -6.83 -5.54 -6.24
N SER A 425 -6.96 -5.06 -5.00
CA SER A 425 -6.97 -5.92 -3.82
C SER A 425 -8.22 -6.79 -3.76
N GLN A 426 -9.39 -6.25 -4.10
CA GLN A 426 -10.60 -7.06 -4.18
C GLN A 426 -10.45 -8.19 -5.21
N ARG A 427 -9.84 -7.94 -6.37
CA ARG A 427 -9.57 -9.03 -7.34
C ARG A 427 -8.73 -10.14 -6.72
N LYS A 428 -7.69 -9.77 -5.97
CA LYS A 428 -6.85 -10.73 -5.25
C LYS A 428 -7.67 -11.54 -4.23
N TYR A 429 -8.39 -10.87 -3.34
CA TYR A 429 -9.12 -11.55 -2.26
C TYR A 429 -10.35 -12.32 -2.75
N TYR A 430 -10.91 -11.97 -3.90
CA TYR A 430 -11.93 -12.78 -4.55
C TYR A 430 -11.41 -14.18 -4.87
N GLY A 431 -10.17 -14.31 -5.37
CA GLY A 431 -9.53 -15.61 -5.57
C GLY A 431 -9.49 -16.45 -4.29
N MET A 432 -9.15 -15.83 -3.15
CA MET A 432 -9.17 -16.50 -1.85
C MET A 432 -10.58 -16.93 -1.43
N ILE A 433 -11.60 -16.10 -1.67
CA ILE A 433 -13.00 -16.45 -1.40
C ILE A 433 -13.44 -17.66 -2.24
N CYS A 434 -13.06 -17.69 -3.53
CA CYS A 434 -13.33 -18.82 -4.41
C CYS A 434 -12.67 -20.11 -3.92
N SER A 435 -11.39 -20.06 -3.54
CA SER A 435 -10.69 -21.21 -2.97
C SER A 435 -11.30 -21.69 -1.64
N TRP A 436 -11.73 -20.75 -0.80
CA TRP A 436 -12.30 -21.03 0.52
C TRP A 436 -13.67 -21.69 0.48
N GLY A 437 -14.57 -21.25 -0.40
CA GLY A 437 -15.92 -21.85 -0.46
C GLY A 437 -16.87 -21.21 -1.47
N GLY A 438 -16.38 -20.26 -2.27
CA GLY A 438 -17.16 -19.54 -3.27
C GLY A 438 -18.06 -18.46 -2.67
N TRP A 439 -18.67 -17.67 -3.57
CA TRP A 439 -19.48 -16.52 -3.17
C TRP A 439 -20.74 -16.89 -2.38
N GLY A 440 -21.34 -18.06 -2.67
CA GLY A 440 -22.54 -18.53 -1.96
C GLY A 440 -22.28 -18.74 -0.47
N LEU A 441 -21.26 -19.53 -0.11
CA LEU A 441 -20.88 -19.74 1.29
C LEU A 441 -20.37 -18.44 1.93
N PHE A 442 -19.73 -17.56 1.16
CA PHE A 442 -19.32 -16.23 1.62
C PHE A 442 -20.52 -15.37 2.04
N GLN A 443 -21.64 -15.39 1.30
CA GLN A 443 -22.86 -14.68 1.68
C GLN A 443 -23.52 -15.27 2.94
N GLU A 444 -23.46 -16.58 3.12
CA GLU A 444 -23.89 -17.22 4.37
C GLU A 444 -23.03 -16.75 5.56
N LEU A 445 -21.71 -16.70 5.40
CA LEU A 445 -20.80 -16.13 6.40
C LEU A 445 -21.17 -14.68 6.73
N LEU A 446 -21.34 -13.81 5.73
CA LEU A 446 -21.73 -12.42 5.98
C LEU A 446 -23.08 -12.31 6.73
N SER A 447 -24.01 -13.22 6.48
CA SER A 447 -25.31 -13.26 7.17
C SER A 447 -25.16 -13.66 8.65
N VAL A 448 -24.29 -14.64 8.95
CA VAL A 448 -23.93 -15.00 10.32
C VAL A 448 -23.25 -13.83 11.03
N LEU A 449 -22.24 -13.23 10.39
CA LEU A 449 -21.53 -12.07 10.95
C LEU A 449 -22.49 -10.90 11.18
N ARG A 450 -23.49 -10.68 10.32
CA ARG A 450 -24.53 -9.66 10.53
C ARG A 450 -25.36 -9.94 11.78
N THR A 451 -25.73 -11.20 12.03
CA THR A 451 -26.51 -11.59 13.21
C THR A 451 -25.76 -11.25 14.49
N ILE A 452 -24.47 -11.60 14.53
CA ILE A 452 -23.57 -11.28 15.65
C ILE A 452 -23.36 -9.76 15.76
N ALA A 453 -23.13 -9.07 14.65
CA ALA A 453 -22.96 -7.62 14.58
C ALA A 453 -24.18 -6.90 15.18
N THR A 454 -25.39 -7.39 14.92
CA THR A 454 -26.64 -6.84 15.49
C THR A 454 -26.70 -7.03 17.01
N LYS A 455 -26.33 -8.22 17.51
CA LYS A 455 -26.26 -8.53 18.95
C LYS A 455 -25.31 -7.59 19.69
N HIS A 456 -24.14 -7.32 19.11
CA HIS A 456 -23.09 -6.47 19.71
C HIS A 456 -23.17 -4.99 19.34
N LYS A 457 -24.11 -4.59 18.47
CA LYS A 457 -24.32 -3.22 17.97
C LYS A 457 -23.08 -2.65 17.26
N VAL A 458 -22.46 -3.47 16.43
CA VAL A 458 -21.28 -3.14 15.61
C VAL A 458 -21.53 -3.54 14.15
N ASN A 459 -20.54 -3.39 13.27
CA ASN A 459 -20.62 -3.76 11.86
C ASN A 459 -19.98 -5.13 11.58
N ILE A 460 -20.22 -5.68 10.39
CA ILE A 460 -19.69 -7.00 9.98
C ILE A 460 -18.16 -7.01 10.04
N SER A 461 -17.52 -5.91 9.61
CA SER A 461 -16.07 -5.71 9.67
C SER A 461 -15.52 -5.82 11.08
N ASN A 462 -16.26 -5.34 12.10
CA ASN A 462 -15.83 -5.41 13.49
C ASN A 462 -15.85 -6.84 14.01
N ILE A 463 -16.88 -7.63 13.67
CA ILE A 463 -16.95 -9.05 14.07
C ILE A 463 -15.77 -9.84 13.49
N ALA A 464 -15.49 -9.67 12.20
CA ALA A 464 -14.38 -10.36 11.55
C ALA A 464 -13.01 -9.95 12.12
N THR A 465 -12.83 -8.66 12.41
CA THR A 465 -11.60 -8.16 13.04
C THR A 465 -11.48 -8.69 14.48
N ARG A 466 -12.56 -8.70 15.25
CA ARG A 466 -12.61 -9.23 16.62
C ARG A 466 -12.27 -10.71 16.66
N TRP A 467 -12.78 -11.50 15.72
CA TRP A 467 -12.47 -12.92 15.60
C TRP A 467 -10.95 -13.16 15.48
N VAL A 468 -10.25 -12.38 14.63
CA VAL A 468 -8.79 -12.48 14.51
C VAL A 468 -8.07 -12.00 15.78
N LEU A 469 -8.56 -10.93 16.42
CA LEU A 469 -7.98 -10.40 17.66
C LEU A 469 -8.19 -11.32 18.88
N ASP A 470 -9.14 -12.26 18.86
CA ASP A 470 -9.35 -13.18 19.99
C ASP A 470 -8.24 -14.23 20.13
N PHE A 471 -7.42 -14.44 19.09
CA PHE A 471 -6.26 -15.32 19.18
C PHE A 471 -5.13 -14.66 19.97
N SER A 472 -4.62 -15.34 21.01
CA SER A 472 -3.61 -14.80 21.94
C SER A 472 -2.22 -14.55 21.32
N TYR A 473 -1.92 -15.24 20.22
CA TYR A 473 -0.71 -15.03 19.42
C TYR A 473 -0.84 -13.87 18.43
N VAL A 474 -2.03 -13.28 18.25
CA VAL A 474 -2.23 -12.08 17.43
C VAL A 474 -2.00 -10.84 18.29
N GLY A 475 -0.93 -10.10 17.96
CA GLY A 475 -0.63 -8.81 18.58
C GLY A 475 -1.62 -7.73 18.12
N ALA A 476 -1.71 -7.54 16.79
CA ALA A 476 -2.58 -6.54 16.19
C ALA A 476 -3.10 -6.94 14.80
N VAL A 477 -4.27 -6.40 14.45
CA VAL A 477 -4.79 -6.41 13.08
C VAL A 477 -4.42 -5.10 12.37
N ILE A 478 -3.90 -5.21 11.15
CA ILE A 478 -3.59 -4.09 10.27
C ILE A 478 -4.82 -3.79 9.41
N ILE A 479 -5.45 -2.64 9.66
CA ILE A 479 -6.60 -2.14 8.88
C ILE A 479 -6.11 -1.05 7.93
N GLY A 480 -6.38 -1.22 6.63
CA GLY A 480 -5.97 -0.24 5.62
C GLY A 480 -6.65 1.12 5.80
N ALA A 481 -5.87 2.20 5.82
CA ALA A 481 -6.35 3.56 6.00
C ALA A 481 -6.09 4.40 4.75
N ARG A 482 -7.15 4.99 4.17
CA ARG A 482 -7.05 5.93 3.04
C ARG A 482 -6.99 7.37 3.58
N ILE A 483 -5.87 7.68 4.23
CA ILE A 483 -5.62 8.94 4.93
C ILE A 483 -5.87 10.14 4.01
N GLY A 484 -6.63 11.14 4.47
CA GLY A 484 -7.00 12.32 3.68
C GLY A 484 -8.06 12.08 2.60
N MET A 485 -8.64 10.88 2.54
CA MET A 485 -9.73 10.52 1.61
C MET A 485 -10.96 9.97 2.31
N SER A 486 -10.82 8.80 2.95
CA SER A 486 -11.92 8.09 3.60
C SER A 486 -11.39 7.40 4.85
N GLU A 487 -11.77 7.94 6.00
CA GLU A 487 -11.35 7.48 7.31
C GLU A 487 -12.54 6.81 8.01
N HIS A 488 -12.31 5.59 8.50
CA HIS A 488 -13.31 4.79 9.22
C HIS A 488 -12.89 4.57 10.68
N THR A 489 -12.20 5.55 11.27
CA THR A 489 -11.63 5.47 12.62
C THR A 489 -12.68 5.20 13.69
N SER A 490 -13.83 5.88 13.61
CA SER A 490 -14.94 5.69 14.54
C SER A 490 -15.46 4.25 14.52
N ASP A 491 -15.69 3.70 13.34
CA ASP A 491 -16.13 2.32 13.13
C ASP A 491 -15.08 1.31 13.60
N ASN A 492 -13.83 1.47 13.16
CA ASN A 492 -12.74 0.58 13.56
C ASN A 492 -12.55 0.54 15.09
N ALA A 493 -12.73 1.66 15.78
CA ALA A 493 -12.61 1.77 17.23
C ALA A 493 -13.72 1.03 18.01
N THR A 494 -14.83 0.67 17.34
CA THR A 494 -15.90 -0.15 17.93
C THR A 494 -15.56 -1.64 17.99
N THR A 495 -14.49 -2.08 17.32
CA THR A 495 -13.98 -3.47 17.41
C THR A 495 -13.47 -3.82 18.81
N LEU A 496 -13.11 -2.81 19.61
CA LEU A 496 -12.43 -2.98 20.90
C LEU A 496 -13.39 -2.77 22.09
N GLY A 497 -13.10 -3.44 23.21
CA GLY A 497 -13.82 -3.29 24.49
C GLY A 497 -14.97 -4.28 24.70
N TRP A 498 -15.06 -5.31 23.85
CA TRP A 498 -15.99 -6.43 23.94
C TRP A 498 -15.34 -7.66 23.30
N GLY A 499 -15.96 -8.84 23.43
CA GLY A 499 -15.47 -10.07 22.82
C GLY A 499 -16.62 -10.96 22.35
N LEU A 500 -16.31 -11.88 21.45
CA LEU A 500 -17.27 -12.91 21.03
C LEU A 500 -17.56 -13.84 22.22
N ASP A 501 -18.81 -14.28 22.37
CA ASP A 501 -19.13 -15.37 23.28
C ASP A 501 -19.11 -16.73 22.57
N ASP A 502 -19.37 -17.80 23.32
CA ASP A 502 -19.27 -19.16 22.79
C ASP A 502 -20.31 -19.43 21.70
N ASP A 503 -21.53 -18.89 21.83
CA ASP A 503 -22.56 -18.99 20.80
C ASP A 503 -22.13 -18.30 19.51
N ASP A 504 -21.55 -17.09 19.61
CA ASP A 504 -21.02 -16.35 18.45
C ASP A 504 -19.93 -17.15 17.74
N ARG A 505 -19.00 -17.75 18.49
CA ARG A 505 -17.92 -18.57 17.95
C ARG A 505 -18.46 -19.83 17.28
N LEU A 506 -19.42 -20.51 17.90
CA LEU A 506 -20.02 -21.73 17.37
C LEU A 506 -20.69 -21.50 16.02
N ILE A 507 -21.52 -20.46 15.88
CA ILE A 507 -22.21 -20.20 14.61
C ILE A 507 -21.28 -19.73 13.49
N ILE A 508 -20.17 -19.04 13.81
CA ILE A 508 -19.11 -18.76 12.83
C ILE A 508 -18.48 -20.09 12.39
N GLU A 509 -18.10 -20.92 13.35
CA GLU A 509 -17.39 -22.18 13.12
C GLU A 509 -18.22 -23.19 12.30
N GLU A 510 -19.54 -23.20 12.46
CA GLU A 510 -20.45 -23.99 11.62
C GLU A 510 -20.32 -23.65 10.13
N VAL A 511 -20.15 -22.37 9.79
CA VAL A 511 -19.90 -21.94 8.39
C VAL A 511 -18.48 -22.30 7.97
N LEU A 512 -17.49 -22.04 8.82
CA LEU A 512 -16.09 -22.34 8.52
C LEU A 512 -15.85 -23.85 8.29
N ASN A 513 -16.56 -24.72 8.99
CA ASN A 513 -16.49 -26.18 8.80
C ASN A 513 -17.05 -26.69 7.47
N ARG A 514 -17.84 -25.88 6.77
CA ARG A 514 -18.35 -26.18 5.42
C ARG A 514 -17.47 -25.63 4.32
N SER A 515 -16.44 -24.87 4.68
CA SER A 515 -15.45 -24.31 3.76
C SER A 515 -14.31 -25.28 3.51
N ASN A 516 -13.52 -25.02 2.48
CA ASN A 516 -12.30 -25.74 2.13
C ASN A 516 -11.08 -25.25 2.93
N ARG A 517 -11.25 -24.66 4.13
CA ARG A 517 -10.15 -24.01 4.85
C ARG A 517 -8.99 -24.97 5.20
N ALA A 518 -9.28 -26.26 5.39
CA ALA A 518 -8.26 -27.27 5.66
C ALA A 518 -7.50 -27.61 4.36
N GLU A 519 -8.24 -27.80 3.27
CA GLU A 519 -7.70 -28.07 1.95
C GLU A 519 -6.88 -26.89 1.41
N MET A 520 -7.21 -25.66 1.79
CA MET A 520 -6.39 -24.50 1.45
C MET A 520 -4.97 -24.59 2.02
N PHE A 521 -4.80 -25.13 3.23
CA PHE A 521 -3.46 -25.37 3.78
C PHE A 521 -2.73 -26.46 2.99
N GLU A 522 -3.39 -27.56 2.66
CA GLU A 522 -2.79 -28.64 1.86
C GLU A 522 -2.41 -28.19 0.43
N ALA A 523 -3.24 -27.34 -0.19
CA ALA A 523 -3.05 -26.89 -1.57
C ALA A 523 -2.09 -25.70 -1.70
N MET A 524 -2.13 -24.75 -0.77
CA MET A 524 -1.33 -23.52 -0.82
C MET A 524 -0.10 -23.57 0.10
N GLY A 525 0.00 -24.60 0.94
CA GLY A 525 0.95 -24.66 2.02
C GLY A 525 0.61 -23.70 3.15
N ASP A 526 1.58 -23.51 4.03
CA ASP A 526 1.52 -22.57 5.13
C ASP A 526 1.39 -21.10 4.65
N CYS A 527 1.04 -20.19 5.55
CA CYS A 527 0.85 -18.79 5.22
C CYS A 527 2.16 -18.08 4.84
N GLY A 528 2.07 -17.06 3.98
CA GLY A 528 3.18 -16.22 3.54
C GLY A 528 3.54 -16.39 2.06
N ASN A 529 3.34 -17.58 1.47
CA ASN A 529 3.72 -17.82 0.07
C ASN A 529 2.83 -17.12 -0.95
N GLU A 530 1.59 -16.78 -0.58
CA GLU A 530 0.57 -16.20 -1.46
C GLU A 530 0.84 -14.73 -1.87
N TYR A 531 1.93 -14.14 -1.40
CA TYR A 531 2.39 -12.78 -1.75
C TYR A 531 3.82 -12.75 -2.32
N ARG A 532 4.38 -13.90 -2.71
CA ARG A 532 5.39 -13.96 -3.77
C ARG A 532 4.74 -13.60 -5.10
#